data_AF-A0A537DEV8-F1
#
_entry.id   AF-A0A537DEV8-F1
#
_cell.length_a   1.000
_cell.length_b   1.000
_cell.length_c   1.000
_cell.angle_alpha   90.00
_cell.angle_beta   90.00
_cell.angle_gamma   90.00
#
_symmetry.space_group_name_H-M   'P 1'
#
loop_
_entity.id
_entity.type
_entity.pdbx_description
1 polymer ?
#
loop_
_entity_poly.entity_id
_entity_poly.type
_entity_poly.pdbx_seq_one_letter_code
_entity_poly.pdbx_strand_id
1 'polypeptide(L)'
;MSNKSGAAWPVMPGTYQVGDPNGPVAVCALTSERLIGPLVALPGVAIVGMVYTANLGITRIIVNITSNPAIRFLLICGKDSALFKPGQSLVALAEKGIDDKRRIIDAAGYDPVLPSIDPEQVKQFRKQIEILDWTGEEDLQVLQERVKSLSDRNPGVFATRQKETAETRKLEEFVSIRPGGQREPLLYDPKGYFVITIEPEQKEILLRHYLPDHKPAHEMRGRGATSMLLGLLRDGLVTQLSHAGYLGEELAKAQTALQFGLRYDQDRPLRPRESPAQQAVQETQTTAPGPQAPPKTPRVQAHTLKQLGEIVPGTMVDLFFSVTDLPRDQVLGGLFLEPDETGTFQAFTRSSQRIEVEWGPSSKLIMGGATDLVVGALLRVVGKLDENHLIYGEQLVVLTRVAKILGQGLEER
;
A
#
# COMPACT_ATOMS: atom_id res chain seq x y z
N MET A 1 -39.18 23.84 -2.99
CA MET A 1 -38.43 25.01 -2.47
C MET A 1 -36.99 24.87 -2.94
N SER A 2 -36.52 25.85 -3.69
CA SER A 2 -35.20 25.85 -4.35
C SER A 2 -34.11 26.07 -3.31
N ASN A 3 -33.30 25.06 -3.03
CA ASN A 3 -32.10 25.19 -2.22
C ASN A 3 -30.96 25.55 -3.17
N LYS A 4 -30.68 26.85 -3.34
CA LYS A 4 -29.46 27.33 -4.00
C LYS A 4 -28.28 26.89 -3.13
N SER A 5 -27.57 25.84 -3.54
CA SER A 5 -26.27 25.49 -2.97
C SER A 5 -25.30 26.63 -3.28
N GLY A 6 -25.08 27.53 -2.32
CA GLY A 6 -23.89 28.37 -2.33
C GLY A 6 -22.67 27.45 -2.38
N ALA A 7 -21.81 27.63 -3.39
CA ALA A 7 -20.63 26.79 -3.56
C ALA A 7 -19.76 26.87 -2.30
N ALA A 8 -19.48 25.74 -1.67
CA ALA A 8 -18.67 25.68 -0.46
C ALA A 8 -17.23 26.15 -0.78
N TRP A 9 -16.75 27.14 -0.03
CA TRP A 9 -15.36 27.56 -0.03
C TRP A 9 -14.55 26.71 0.97
N PRO A 10 -13.29 26.33 0.69
CA PRO A 10 -12.52 26.57 -0.54
C PRO A 10 -12.97 25.71 -1.74
N VAL A 11 -12.88 26.28 -2.95
CA VAL A 11 -13.40 25.66 -4.18
C VAL A 11 -12.49 24.60 -4.78
N MET A 12 -11.17 24.70 -4.55
CA MET A 12 -10.17 23.76 -5.06
C MET A 12 -9.64 22.90 -3.92
N PRO A 13 -9.67 21.56 -4.04
CA PRO A 13 -9.11 20.68 -3.03
C PRO A 13 -7.58 20.80 -2.96
N GLY A 14 -7.04 20.51 -1.78
CA GLY A 14 -5.61 20.57 -1.53
C GLY A 14 -5.27 20.15 -0.11
N THR A 15 -3.99 20.25 0.23
CA THR A 15 -3.49 19.94 1.57
C THR A 15 -3.54 21.20 2.43
N TYR A 16 -4.68 21.45 3.05
CA TYR A 16 -4.93 22.59 3.92
C TYR A 16 -5.94 22.25 5.02
N GLN A 17 -5.98 23.08 6.06
CA GLN A 17 -7.07 23.14 7.03
C GLN A 17 -7.73 24.52 6.95
N VAL A 18 -9.05 24.54 7.13
CA VAL A 18 -9.87 25.76 7.08
C VAL A 18 -10.12 26.25 8.51
N GLY A 19 -9.84 27.53 8.74
CA GLY A 19 -10.11 28.23 10.01
C GLY A 19 -11.45 28.96 9.93
N ASP A 20 -11.47 30.24 10.30
CA ASP A 20 -12.64 31.12 10.13
C ASP A 20 -12.71 31.65 8.69
N PRO A 21 -13.70 31.28 7.85
CA PRO A 21 -13.80 31.76 6.48
C PRO A 21 -13.88 33.29 6.34
N ASN A 22 -14.21 34.03 7.39
CA ASN A 22 -14.22 35.49 7.40
C ASN A 22 -12.87 36.10 7.85
N GLY A 23 -11.90 35.27 8.21
CA GLY A 23 -10.57 35.67 8.62
C GLY A 23 -9.80 36.36 7.49
N PRO A 24 -9.06 37.45 7.76
CA PRO A 24 -8.29 38.15 6.75
C PRO A 24 -6.97 37.47 6.36
N VAL A 25 -6.50 36.47 7.10
CA VAL A 25 -5.18 35.88 6.93
C VAL A 25 -5.28 34.48 6.32
N ALA A 26 -4.61 34.27 5.19
CA ALA A 26 -4.22 32.94 4.72
C ALA A 26 -2.75 32.69 5.08
N VAL A 27 -2.41 31.45 5.41
CA VAL A 27 -1.03 31.04 5.71
C VAL A 27 -0.60 29.93 4.76
N CYS A 28 0.56 30.13 4.14
CA CYS A 28 1.25 29.15 3.31
C CYS A 28 2.45 28.61 4.09
N ALA A 29 2.31 27.42 4.68
CA ALA A 29 3.34 26.78 5.49
C ALA A 29 4.41 26.02 4.67
N LEU A 30 4.46 26.25 3.35
CA LEU A 30 5.39 25.60 2.41
C LEU A 30 5.45 24.08 2.60
N THR A 31 6.60 23.53 3.02
CA THR A 31 6.78 22.08 3.26
C THR A 31 6.69 21.68 4.75
N SER A 32 6.31 22.61 5.63
CA SER A 32 6.34 22.45 7.08
C SER A 32 4.96 22.08 7.66
N GLU A 33 4.55 20.82 7.47
CA GLU A 33 3.23 20.30 7.88
C GLU A 33 2.88 20.58 9.35
N ARG A 34 3.86 20.52 10.26
CA ARG A 34 3.67 20.73 11.71
C ARG A 34 3.11 22.11 12.07
N LEU A 35 3.23 23.09 11.17
CA LEU A 35 2.70 24.44 11.38
C LEU A 35 1.19 24.54 11.14
N ILE A 36 0.58 23.61 10.39
CA ILE A 36 -0.82 23.72 9.96
C ILE A 36 -1.76 23.79 11.15
N GLY A 37 -1.73 22.77 12.02
CA GLY A 37 -2.66 22.65 13.15
C GLY A 37 -2.60 23.84 14.12
N PRO A 38 -1.41 24.22 14.61
CA PRO A 38 -1.28 25.38 15.50
C PRO A 38 -1.73 26.70 14.88
N LEU A 39 -1.41 26.94 13.60
CA LEU A 39 -1.69 28.24 12.96
C LEU A 39 -3.14 28.38 12.51
N VAL A 40 -3.82 27.30 12.11
CA VAL A 40 -5.23 27.38 11.68
C VAL A 40 -6.17 27.69 12.85
N ALA A 41 -5.78 27.31 14.07
CA ALA A 41 -6.53 27.60 15.29
C ALA A 41 -6.43 29.08 15.73
N LEU A 42 -5.57 29.88 15.10
CA LEU A 42 -5.39 31.28 15.47
C LEU A 42 -6.57 32.16 14.99
N PRO A 43 -7.05 33.10 15.82
CA PRO A 43 -8.06 34.07 15.41
C PRO A 43 -7.61 34.86 14.17
N GLY A 44 -8.54 35.07 13.23
CA GLY A 44 -8.28 35.80 12.00
C GLY A 44 -7.65 34.98 10.87
N VAL A 45 -7.35 33.70 11.10
CA VAL A 45 -6.86 32.79 10.05
C VAL A 45 -8.01 32.10 9.36
N ALA A 46 -8.08 32.24 8.04
CA ALA A 46 -9.11 31.60 7.21
C ALA A 46 -8.69 30.24 6.67
N ILE A 47 -7.41 30.07 6.33
CA ILE A 47 -6.90 28.84 5.74
C ILE A 47 -5.40 28.74 5.98
N VAL A 48 -4.94 27.52 6.31
CA VAL A 48 -3.51 27.20 6.39
C VAL A 48 -3.23 25.99 5.53
N GLY A 49 -2.28 26.09 4.61
CA GLY A 49 -1.97 25.01 3.67
C GLY A 49 -0.50 24.90 3.33
N MET A 50 -0.15 23.74 2.77
CA MET A 50 1.17 23.46 2.23
C MET A 50 1.21 23.70 0.72
N VAL A 51 2.41 23.96 0.21
CA VAL A 51 2.67 24.02 -1.22
C VAL A 51 4.05 23.45 -1.52
N TYR A 52 4.11 22.58 -2.53
CA TYR A 52 5.35 21.90 -2.92
C TYR A 52 5.88 22.36 -4.27
N THR A 53 5.00 22.83 -5.17
CA THR A 53 5.36 23.16 -6.55
C THR A 53 5.01 24.60 -6.91
N ALA A 54 5.84 25.24 -7.74
CA ALA A 54 5.65 26.62 -8.21
C ALA A 54 4.66 26.77 -9.37
N ASN A 55 3.84 25.74 -9.63
CA ASN A 55 2.85 25.71 -10.71
C ASN A 55 1.44 25.43 -10.17
N LEU A 56 0.98 24.18 -10.24
CA LEU A 56 -0.34 23.76 -9.81
C LEU A 56 -0.66 24.14 -8.35
N GLY A 57 0.32 24.03 -7.46
CA GLY A 57 0.18 24.46 -6.07
C GLY A 57 -0.17 25.95 -5.96
N ILE A 58 0.55 26.81 -6.68
CA ILE A 58 0.30 28.25 -6.73
C ILE A 58 -1.05 28.55 -7.40
N THR A 59 -1.40 27.86 -8.49
CA THR A 59 -2.72 28.00 -9.13
C THR A 59 -3.85 27.78 -8.12
N ARG A 60 -3.77 26.73 -7.31
CA ARG A 60 -4.78 26.42 -6.29
C ARG A 60 -4.86 27.50 -5.19
N ILE A 61 -3.72 28.04 -4.77
CA ILE A 61 -3.67 29.17 -3.82
C ILE A 61 -4.39 30.39 -4.40
N ILE A 62 -4.08 30.78 -5.64
CA ILE A 62 -4.72 31.92 -6.32
C ILE A 62 -6.22 31.72 -6.38
N VAL A 63 -6.69 30.57 -6.86
CA VAL A 63 -8.12 30.29 -7.04
C VAL A 63 -8.87 30.32 -5.70
N ASN A 64 -8.35 29.65 -4.66
CA ASN A 64 -9.00 29.63 -3.37
C ASN A 64 -9.01 31.02 -2.70
N ILE A 65 -7.92 31.78 -2.77
CA ILE A 65 -7.86 33.12 -2.17
C ILE A 65 -8.77 34.12 -2.93
N THR A 66 -8.68 34.18 -4.25
CA THR A 66 -9.53 35.10 -5.05
C THR A 66 -11.01 34.77 -5.02
N SER A 67 -11.37 33.56 -4.55
CA SER A 67 -12.76 33.16 -4.31
C SER A 67 -13.30 33.53 -2.93
N ASN A 68 -12.46 34.06 -2.04
CA ASN A 68 -12.88 34.55 -0.73
C ASN A 68 -12.38 35.99 -0.53
N PRO A 69 -13.24 37.01 -0.70
CA PRO A 69 -12.84 38.41 -0.59
C PRO A 69 -12.48 38.82 0.85
N ALA A 70 -12.79 38.01 1.87
CA ALA A 70 -12.37 38.29 3.24
C ALA A 70 -10.85 38.17 3.41
N ILE A 71 -10.18 37.31 2.63
CA ILE A 71 -8.73 37.11 2.72
C ILE A 71 -7.99 38.28 2.07
N ARG A 72 -7.19 38.97 2.88
CA ARG A 72 -6.43 40.19 2.53
C ARG A 72 -4.93 40.05 2.72
N PHE A 73 -4.47 39.03 3.45
CA PHE A 73 -3.07 38.76 3.69
C PHE A 73 -2.72 37.31 3.36
N LEU A 74 -1.53 37.10 2.80
CA LEU A 74 -0.92 35.78 2.65
C LEU A 74 0.44 35.77 3.36
N LEU A 75 0.52 35.10 4.50
CA LEU A 75 1.77 34.86 5.22
C LEU A 75 2.43 33.60 4.67
N ILE A 76 3.63 33.71 4.12
CA ILE A 76 4.45 32.58 3.70
C ILE A 76 5.43 32.26 4.83
N CYS A 77 5.44 31.02 5.31
CA CYS A 77 6.35 30.58 6.37
C CYS A 77 6.75 29.11 6.18
N GLY A 78 7.65 28.62 7.02
CA GLY A 78 8.15 27.25 6.94
C GLY A 78 9.25 27.07 5.91
N LYS A 79 9.65 25.82 5.69
CA LYS A 79 10.77 25.47 4.83
C LYS A 79 10.36 25.44 3.36
N ASP A 80 11.08 26.18 2.52
CA ASP A 80 10.87 26.15 1.07
C ASP A 80 11.51 24.92 0.42
N SER A 81 10.95 24.51 -0.72
CA SER A 81 11.53 23.44 -1.53
C SER A 81 12.79 23.93 -2.24
N ALA A 82 13.90 23.22 -2.05
CA ALA A 82 15.18 23.58 -2.68
C ALA A 82 15.11 23.61 -4.22
N LEU A 83 14.31 22.71 -4.81
CA LEU A 83 14.14 22.60 -6.26
C LEU A 83 12.97 23.46 -6.76
N PHE A 84 11.80 23.32 -6.15
CA PHE A 84 10.59 23.91 -6.68
C PHE A 84 10.37 25.36 -6.24
N LYS A 85 10.99 25.81 -5.14
CA LYS A 85 10.93 27.18 -4.58
C LYS A 85 9.55 27.89 -4.70
N PRO A 86 8.43 27.25 -4.28
CA PRO A 86 7.11 27.89 -4.36
C PRO A 86 7.00 29.16 -3.52
N GLY A 87 7.70 29.28 -2.39
CA GLY A 87 7.68 30.50 -1.56
C GLY A 87 8.18 31.71 -2.34
N GLN A 88 9.40 31.63 -2.88
CA GLN A 88 9.96 32.67 -3.73
C GLN A 88 9.09 32.95 -4.97
N SER A 89 8.51 31.91 -5.57
CA SER A 89 7.65 32.06 -6.75
C SER A 89 6.35 32.79 -6.46
N LEU A 90 5.76 32.62 -5.26
CA LEU A 90 4.59 33.38 -4.82
C LEU A 90 4.92 34.88 -4.63
N VAL A 91 6.08 35.19 -4.05
CA VAL A 91 6.56 36.57 -3.92
C VAL A 91 6.72 37.22 -5.29
N ALA A 92 7.42 36.54 -6.21
CA ALA A 92 7.62 37.01 -7.57
C ALA A 92 6.29 37.22 -8.33
N LEU A 93 5.32 36.32 -8.14
CA LEU A 93 3.97 36.45 -8.70
C LEU A 93 3.26 37.71 -8.18
N ALA A 94 3.31 37.98 -6.87
CA ALA A 94 2.68 39.15 -6.30
C ALA A 94 3.27 40.46 -6.85
N GLU A 95 4.60 40.51 -6.93
CA GLU A 95 5.32 41.69 -7.38
C GLU A 95 5.18 41.94 -8.89
N LYS A 96 5.35 40.90 -9.71
CA LYS A 96 5.57 41.03 -11.16
C LYS A 96 4.47 40.41 -12.00
N GLY A 97 3.75 39.42 -11.46
CA GLY A 97 2.70 38.71 -12.17
C GLY A 97 3.26 37.64 -13.13
N ILE A 98 2.59 37.47 -14.27
CA ILE A 98 2.92 36.48 -15.28
C ILE A 98 3.20 37.13 -16.64
N ASP A 99 4.00 36.46 -17.47
CA ASP A 99 4.25 36.86 -18.86
C ASP A 99 3.18 36.30 -19.84
N ASP A 100 3.36 36.57 -21.15
CA ASP A 100 2.44 36.12 -22.20
C ASP A 100 2.35 34.58 -22.33
N LYS A 101 3.36 33.85 -21.82
CA LYS A 101 3.39 32.39 -21.76
C LYS A 101 2.83 31.85 -20.44
N ARG A 102 2.24 32.72 -19.60
CA ARG A 102 1.74 32.44 -18.25
C ARG A 102 2.83 31.96 -17.29
N ARG A 103 4.10 32.27 -17.55
CA ARG A 103 5.20 32.02 -16.63
C ARG A 103 5.25 33.12 -15.58
N ILE A 104 5.48 32.76 -14.33
CA ILE A 104 5.72 33.73 -13.26
C ILE A 104 7.05 34.44 -13.52
N ILE A 105 7.00 35.76 -13.65
CA ILE A 105 8.17 36.59 -13.96
C ILE A 105 9.11 36.58 -12.76
N ASP A 106 10.40 36.29 -13.00
CA ASP A 106 11.47 36.16 -11.99
C ASP A 106 11.27 35.11 -10.90
N ALA A 107 10.39 34.13 -11.14
CA ALA A 107 10.32 32.93 -10.32
C ALA A 107 11.56 32.03 -10.55
N ALA A 108 12.25 31.72 -9.46
CA ALA A 108 13.41 30.83 -9.39
C ALA A 108 13.03 29.36 -9.21
N GLY A 109 11.75 29.06 -8.99
CA GLY A 109 11.22 27.70 -8.89
C GLY A 109 11.35 26.92 -10.20
N TYR A 110 11.32 25.59 -10.10
CA TYR A 110 11.23 24.71 -11.26
C TYR A 110 9.85 24.83 -11.92
N ASP A 111 9.85 25.01 -13.24
CA ASP A 111 8.67 25.11 -14.11
C ASP A 111 7.49 25.99 -13.58
N PRO A 112 7.72 27.29 -13.30
CA PRO A 112 6.74 28.19 -12.69
C PRO A 112 5.77 28.74 -13.74
N VAL A 113 5.00 27.86 -14.38
CA VAL A 113 4.02 28.21 -15.42
C VAL A 113 2.61 27.90 -14.90
N LEU A 114 1.68 28.83 -15.10
CA LEU A 114 0.29 28.74 -14.64
C LEU A 114 -0.67 28.62 -15.84
N PRO A 115 -0.69 27.47 -16.55
CA PRO A 115 -1.40 27.35 -17.82
C PRO A 115 -2.92 27.53 -17.68
N SER A 116 -3.48 27.16 -16.52
CA SER A 116 -4.93 27.13 -16.29
C SER A 116 -5.49 28.40 -15.66
N ILE A 117 -4.65 29.36 -15.23
CA ILE A 117 -5.12 30.59 -14.57
C ILE A 117 -5.43 31.68 -15.59
N ASP A 118 -6.57 32.36 -15.44
CA ASP A 118 -6.86 33.59 -16.17
C ASP A 118 -5.91 34.72 -15.71
N PRO A 119 -5.19 35.40 -16.63
CA PRO A 119 -4.39 36.57 -16.29
C PRO A 119 -5.14 37.66 -15.49
N GLU A 120 -6.45 37.84 -15.68
CA GLU A 120 -7.22 38.81 -14.89
C GLU A 120 -7.38 38.35 -13.43
N GLN A 121 -7.50 37.04 -13.19
CA GLN A 121 -7.51 36.48 -11.83
C GLN A 121 -6.16 36.67 -11.13
N VAL A 122 -5.04 36.61 -11.87
CA VAL A 122 -3.72 36.97 -11.33
C VAL A 122 -3.67 38.44 -10.95
N LYS A 123 -4.23 39.34 -11.75
CA LYS A 123 -4.33 40.77 -11.40
C LYS A 123 -5.23 41.00 -10.18
N GLN A 124 -6.34 40.28 -10.06
CA GLN A 124 -7.19 40.32 -8.87
C GLN A 124 -6.40 39.90 -7.64
N PHE A 125 -5.72 38.75 -7.70
CA PHE A 125 -4.87 38.25 -6.62
C PHE A 125 -3.87 39.33 -6.18
N ARG A 126 -3.10 39.89 -7.11
CA ARG A 126 -2.12 40.95 -6.80
C ARG A 126 -2.70 42.21 -6.15
N LYS A 127 -3.98 42.52 -6.39
CA LYS A 127 -4.68 43.67 -5.79
C LYS A 127 -5.34 43.33 -4.45
N GLN A 128 -5.78 42.08 -4.27
CA GLN A 128 -6.57 41.67 -3.12
C GLN A 128 -5.68 41.34 -1.91
N ILE A 129 -4.52 40.72 -2.13
CA ILE A 129 -3.65 40.21 -1.07
C ILE A 129 -2.33 40.96 -0.98
N GLU A 130 -1.93 41.29 0.24
CA GLU A 130 -0.56 41.62 0.63
C GLU A 130 0.18 40.32 1.00
N ILE A 131 1.30 40.03 0.34
CA ILE A 131 2.16 38.88 0.67
C ILE A 131 3.20 39.30 1.70
N LEU A 132 3.36 38.48 2.74
CA LEU A 132 4.41 38.61 3.73
C LEU A 132 5.32 37.38 3.66
N ASP A 133 6.55 37.58 3.21
CA ASP A 133 7.54 36.52 3.10
C ASP A 133 8.32 36.34 4.42
N TRP A 134 7.99 35.26 5.13
CA TRP A 134 8.68 34.74 6.31
C TRP A 134 9.21 33.34 6.03
N THR A 135 9.60 33.07 4.79
CA THR A 135 10.21 31.80 4.40
C THR A 135 11.39 31.46 5.30
N GLY A 136 11.39 30.24 5.83
CA GLY A 136 12.37 29.73 6.79
C GLY A 136 11.96 29.86 8.25
N GLU A 137 10.98 30.71 8.57
CA GLU A 137 10.48 30.85 9.94
C GLU A 137 9.54 29.70 10.32
N GLU A 138 9.78 29.08 11.47
CA GLU A 138 9.04 27.94 11.99
C GLU A 138 8.68 28.08 13.48
N ASP A 139 9.11 29.17 14.14
CA ASP A 139 8.76 29.48 15.52
C ASP A 139 7.29 29.90 15.63
N LEU A 140 6.51 29.11 16.37
CA LEU A 140 5.07 29.33 16.52
C LEU A 140 4.72 30.63 17.26
N GLN A 141 5.54 31.07 18.20
CA GLN A 141 5.28 32.32 18.93
C GLN A 141 5.46 33.51 18.00
N VAL A 142 6.56 33.52 17.23
CA VAL A 142 6.83 34.56 16.23
C VAL A 142 5.70 34.58 15.20
N LEU A 143 5.33 33.43 14.63
CA LEU A 143 4.26 33.34 13.64
C LEU A 143 2.89 33.77 14.20
N GLN A 144 2.58 33.43 15.45
CA GLN A 144 1.36 33.85 16.12
C GLN A 144 1.27 35.36 16.27
N GLU A 145 2.36 36.03 16.68
CA GLU A 145 2.42 37.49 16.77
C GLU A 145 2.21 38.15 15.40
N ARG A 146 2.78 37.57 14.34
CA ARG A 146 2.58 38.06 12.96
C ARG A 146 1.14 37.92 12.50
N VAL A 147 0.53 36.76 12.70
CA VAL A 147 -0.88 36.52 12.37
C VAL A 147 -1.77 37.52 13.12
N LYS A 148 -1.54 37.72 14.41
CA LYS A 148 -2.28 38.70 15.22
C LYS A 148 -2.14 40.12 14.65
N SER A 149 -0.91 40.55 14.37
CA SER A 149 -0.64 41.86 13.78
C SER A 149 -1.34 42.07 12.43
N LEU A 150 -1.44 41.02 11.61
CA LEU A 150 -2.17 41.07 10.33
C LEU A 150 -3.68 41.12 10.52
N SER A 151 -4.20 40.35 11.47
CA SER A 151 -5.62 40.38 11.83
C SER A 151 -6.04 41.75 12.36
N ASP A 152 -5.21 42.40 13.17
CA ASP A 152 -5.48 43.75 13.69
C ASP A 152 -5.46 44.82 12.57
N ARG A 153 -4.73 44.56 11.48
CA ARG A 153 -4.64 45.42 10.28
C ARG A 153 -5.73 45.14 9.24
N ASN A 154 -6.77 44.36 9.56
CA ASN A 154 -7.80 43.95 8.61
C ASN A 154 -8.45 45.14 7.88
N PRO A 155 -8.24 45.31 6.55
CA PRO A 155 -8.83 46.40 5.78
C PRO A 155 -10.28 46.13 5.35
N GLY A 156 -10.89 45.05 5.84
CA GLY A 156 -12.21 44.57 5.43
C GLY A 156 -12.19 43.76 4.13
N VAL A 157 -13.36 43.41 3.63
CA VAL A 157 -13.50 42.58 2.41
C VAL A 157 -12.99 43.31 1.17
N PHE A 158 -12.38 42.56 0.24
CA PHE A 158 -11.95 43.10 -1.04
C PHE A 158 -13.15 43.41 -1.94
N ALA A 159 -13.31 44.69 -2.31
CA ALA A 159 -14.40 45.13 -3.18
C ALA A 159 -14.04 44.96 -4.66
N THR A 160 -14.65 43.96 -5.32
CA THR A 160 -14.55 43.79 -6.78
C THR A 160 -15.51 44.74 -7.49
N ARG A 161 -15.01 45.56 -8.44
CA ARG A 161 -15.85 46.42 -9.30
C ARG A 161 -16.51 45.67 -10.45
N GLN A 162 -16.11 44.43 -10.71
CA GLN A 162 -16.69 43.57 -11.72
C GLN A 162 -17.74 42.68 -11.07
N LYS A 163 -18.97 42.66 -11.62
CA LYS A 163 -19.91 41.57 -11.35
C LYS A 163 -19.14 40.28 -11.58
N GLU A 164 -19.17 39.36 -10.61
CA GLU A 164 -18.72 37.99 -10.80
C GLU A 164 -19.39 37.47 -12.08
N THR A 165 -18.68 37.52 -13.20
CA THR A 165 -18.99 36.62 -14.29
C THR A 165 -18.70 35.27 -13.68
N ALA A 166 -19.77 34.57 -13.33
CA ALA A 166 -19.77 33.14 -13.07
C ALA A 166 -19.39 32.40 -14.37
N GLU A 167 -18.33 32.84 -15.05
CA GLU A 167 -17.60 32.01 -15.98
C GLU A 167 -17.15 30.83 -15.15
N THR A 168 -17.77 29.71 -15.49
CA THR A 168 -17.61 28.43 -14.84
C THR A 168 -16.12 28.15 -14.82
N ARG A 169 -15.48 28.32 -13.66
CA ARG A 169 -14.07 28.00 -13.48
C ARG A 169 -13.92 26.56 -13.96
N LYS A 170 -13.22 26.36 -15.08
CA LYS A 170 -13.03 25.02 -15.64
C LYS A 170 -12.28 24.21 -14.59
N LEU A 171 -12.99 23.30 -13.95
CA LEU A 171 -12.37 22.29 -13.11
C LEU A 171 -11.46 21.43 -13.99
N GLU A 172 -10.40 20.91 -13.38
CA GLU A 172 -9.47 20.01 -14.07
C GLU A 172 -10.25 18.78 -14.59
N GLU A 173 -10.23 18.57 -15.91
CA GLU A 173 -10.83 17.39 -16.54
C GLU A 173 -9.79 16.27 -16.59
N PHE A 174 -10.01 15.23 -15.79
CA PHE A 174 -9.17 14.03 -15.80
C PHE A 174 -9.84 12.92 -16.60
N VAL A 175 -9.07 12.27 -17.48
CA VAL A 175 -9.53 11.03 -18.14
C VAL A 175 -9.42 9.89 -17.13
N SER A 176 -10.57 9.34 -16.72
CA SER A 176 -10.61 8.23 -15.78
C SER A 176 -10.16 6.92 -16.44
N ILE A 177 -9.25 6.22 -15.78
CA ILE A 177 -8.84 4.86 -16.13
C ILE A 177 -9.23 3.92 -15.00
N ARG A 178 -9.60 2.67 -15.32
CA ARG A 178 -9.94 1.67 -14.31
C ARG A 178 -8.67 0.95 -13.83
N PRO A 179 -8.54 0.66 -12.53
CA PRO A 179 -7.54 -0.29 -12.05
C PRO A 179 -7.72 -1.65 -12.73
N GLY A 180 -6.62 -2.34 -13.04
CA GLY A 180 -6.64 -3.64 -13.72
C GLY A 180 -5.32 -3.97 -14.40
N GLY A 181 -5.28 -5.11 -15.08
CA GLY A 181 -4.08 -5.69 -15.70
C GLY A 181 -3.84 -7.11 -15.21
N GLN A 182 -3.10 -7.91 -15.99
CA GLN A 182 -2.64 -9.22 -15.54
C GLN A 182 -1.18 -9.09 -15.12
N ARG A 183 -0.84 -9.68 -13.97
CA ARG A 183 0.56 -9.85 -13.58
C ARG A 183 1.13 -10.92 -14.51
N GLU A 184 1.99 -10.51 -15.44
CA GLU A 184 2.77 -11.44 -16.23
C GLU A 184 3.57 -12.32 -15.25
N PRO A 185 3.47 -13.65 -15.32
CA PRO A 185 4.13 -14.51 -14.35
C PRO A 185 5.65 -14.28 -14.34
N LEU A 186 6.29 -14.40 -13.17
CA LEU A 186 7.72 -14.18 -12.98
C LEU A 186 8.63 -15.07 -13.86
N LEU A 187 8.07 -16.14 -14.43
CA LEU A 187 8.74 -17.02 -15.38
C LEU A 187 9.04 -16.35 -16.75
N TYR A 188 8.52 -15.15 -17.01
CA TYR A 188 8.47 -14.56 -18.36
C TYR A 188 9.45 -13.42 -18.65
N ASP A 189 10.30 -12.94 -17.72
CA ASP A 189 11.38 -12.04 -18.16
C ASP A 189 12.43 -12.88 -18.91
N PRO A 190 12.71 -12.60 -20.19
CA PRO A 190 13.69 -13.35 -20.98
C PRO A 190 15.08 -13.41 -20.33
N LYS A 191 15.40 -12.49 -19.41
CA LYS A 191 16.69 -12.46 -18.71
C LYS A 191 16.72 -13.33 -17.45
N GLY A 192 15.58 -13.79 -16.96
CA GLY A 192 15.47 -14.71 -15.84
C GLY A 192 14.65 -14.16 -14.67
N TYR A 193 14.98 -14.55 -13.44
CA TYR A 193 14.21 -14.19 -12.24
C TYR A 193 15.10 -13.71 -11.10
N PHE A 194 14.48 -13.02 -10.15
CA PHE A 194 15.16 -12.43 -9.01
C PHE A 194 14.66 -13.01 -7.69
N VAL A 195 15.61 -13.26 -6.79
CA VAL A 195 15.36 -13.65 -5.40
C VAL A 195 15.87 -12.52 -4.51
N ILE A 196 14.99 -12.00 -3.67
CA ILE A 196 15.31 -10.93 -2.73
C ILE A 196 15.29 -11.50 -1.32
N THR A 197 16.33 -11.18 -0.55
CA THR A 197 16.46 -11.53 0.86
C THR A 197 16.94 -10.31 1.64
N ILE A 198 16.57 -10.23 2.91
CA ILE A 198 17.07 -9.19 3.82
C ILE A 198 18.11 -9.77 4.77
N GLU A 199 19.16 -9.00 5.05
CA GLU A 199 20.25 -9.30 5.96
C GLU A 199 20.25 -8.27 7.10
N PRO A 200 19.50 -8.53 8.20
CA PRO A 200 19.22 -7.52 9.21
C PRO A 200 20.45 -7.07 10.01
N GLU A 201 21.40 -7.97 10.23
CA GLU A 201 22.64 -7.67 10.96
C GLU A 201 23.53 -6.69 10.18
N GLN A 202 23.62 -6.88 8.87
CA GLN A 202 24.37 -6.05 7.93
C GLN A 202 23.60 -4.78 7.53
N LYS A 203 22.29 -4.73 7.83
CA LYS A 203 21.33 -3.72 7.37
C LYS A 203 21.30 -3.60 5.84
N GLU A 204 21.36 -4.75 5.15
CA GLU A 204 21.42 -4.84 3.69
C GLU A 204 20.30 -5.70 3.12
N ILE A 205 19.92 -5.37 1.90
CA ILE A 205 19.11 -6.18 1.01
C ILE A 205 20.08 -6.90 0.09
N LEU A 206 19.91 -8.21 -0.02
CA LEU A 206 20.61 -9.06 -0.96
C LEU A 206 19.65 -9.46 -2.08
N LEU A 207 19.99 -9.12 -3.31
CA LEU A 207 19.25 -9.48 -4.50
C LEU A 207 20.12 -10.38 -5.37
N ARG A 208 19.56 -11.52 -5.77
CA ARG A 208 20.21 -12.51 -6.65
C ARG A 208 19.40 -12.70 -7.90
N HIS A 209 20.09 -12.66 -9.04
CA HIS A 209 19.53 -12.88 -10.36
C HIS A 209 19.95 -14.25 -10.88
N TYR A 210 18.97 -14.99 -11.40
CA TYR A 210 19.16 -16.30 -12.01
C TYR A 210 18.66 -16.26 -13.45
N LEU A 211 19.40 -16.85 -14.37
CA LEU A 211 19.00 -17.00 -15.77
C LEU A 211 17.78 -17.93 -15.91
N PRO A 212 17.11 -17.96 -17.07
CA PRO A 212 15.98 -18.88 -17.31
C PRO A 212 16.32 -20.36 -17.13
N ASP A 213 17.60 -20.75 -17.24
CA ASP A 213 18.10 -22.11 -16.97
C ASP A 213 18.48 -22.35 -15.50
N HIS A 214 18.03 -21.46 -14.59
CA HIS A 214 18.29 -21.47 -13.15
C HIS A 214 19.75 -21.27 -12.73
N LYS A 215 20.65 -20.91 -13.65
CA LYS A 215 22.03 -20.60 -13.28
C LYS A 215 22.14 -19.23 -12.60
N PRO A 216 22.90 -19.12 -11.48
CA PRO A 216 23.22 -17.82 -10.90
C PRO A 216 23.93 -16.94 -11.92
N ALA A 217 23.54 -15.67 -12.03
CA ALA A 217 24.16 -14.71 -12.95
C ALA A 217 24.70 -13.47 -12.24
N HIS A 218 23.86 -12.76 -11.49
CA HIS A 218 24.26 -11.51 -10.84
C HIS A 218 23.84 -11.50 -9.38
N GLU A 219 24.60 -10.77 -8.56
CA GLU A 219 24.28 -10.49 -7.17
C GLU A 219 24.43 -8.99 -6.92
N MET A 220 23.52 -8.42 -6.13
CA MET A 220 23.57 -7.01 -5.73
C MET A 220 23.23 -6.89 -4.25
N ARG A 221 24.07 -6.13 -3.54
CA ARG A 221 23.84 -5.72 -2.16
C ARG A 221 23.54 -4.24 -2.11
N GLY A 222 22.56 -3.84 -1.31
CA GLY A 222 22.21 -2.44 -1.17
C GLY A 222 21.27 -2.18 -0.01
N ARG A 223 21.10 -0.91 0.35
CA ARG A 223 20.20 -0.50 1.44
C ARG A 223 18.95 0.24 0.96
N GLY A 224 18.96 0.69 -0.30
CA GLY A 224 17.90 1.50 -0.89
C GLY A 224 17.29 0.82 -2.11
N ALA A 225 15.96 0.70 -2.10
CA ALA A 225 15.17 0.12 -3.17
C ALA A 225 15.41 0.84 -4.49
N THR A 226 15.36 2.18 -4.49
CA THR A 226 15.59 3.00 -5.68
C THR A 226 16.97 2.77 -6.29
N SER A 227 18.03 2.78 -5.47
CA SER A 227 19.39 2.56 -5.98
C SER A 227 19.56 1.17 -6.58
N MET A 228 18.95 0.15 -5.96
CA MET A 228 19.05 -1.21 -6.46
C MET A 228 18.27 -1.39 -7.76
N LEU A 229 17.03 -0.89 -7.84
CA LEU A 229 16.23 -0.93 -9.07
C LEU A 229 16.93 -0.20 -10.21
N LEU A 230 17.48 1.00 -9.96
CA LEU A 230 18.25 1.73 -10.98
C LEU A 230 19.49 0.97 -11.43
N GLY A 231 20.15 0.23 -10.53
CA GLY A 231 21.25 -0.66 -10.89
C GLY A 231 20.82 -1.77 -11.85
N LEU A 232 19.67 -2.42 -11.59
CA LEU A 232 19.13 -3.45 -12.49
C LEU A 232 18.76 -2.90 -13.86
N LEU A 233 18.15 -1.70 -13.89
CA LEU A 233 17.77 -1.04 -15.15
C LEU A 233 18.99 -0.59 -15.94
N ARG A 234 20.01 -0.03 -15.27
CA ARG A 234 21.28 0.38 -15.88
C ARG A 234 21.97 -0.81 -16.57
N ASP A 235 22.01 -1.96 -15.89
CA ASP A 235 22.64 -3.17 -16.42
C ASP A 235 21.70 -3.95 -17.36
N GLY A 236 20.52 -3.38 -17.64
CA GLY A 236 19.52 -3.92 -18.55
C GLY A 236 18.96 -5.28 -18.11
N LEU A 237 19.02 -5.64 -16.83
CA LEU A 237 18.62 -6.96 -16.34
C LEU A 237 17.09 -7.15 -16.27
N VAL A 238 16.32 -6.08 -16.48
CA VAL A 238 14.86 -6.08 -16.52
C VAL A 238 14.42 -5.58 -17.88
N THR A 239 13.59 -6.36 -18.57
CA THR A 239 13.17 -6.05 -19.96
C THR A 239 11.72 -5.59 -20.06
N GLN A 240 10.90 -5.92 -19.07
CA GLN A 240 9.47 -5.60 -19.04
C GLN A 240 9.16 -4.53 -17.99
N LEU A 241 8.31 -3.56 -18.34
CA LEU A 241 7.87 -2.50 -17.42
C LEU A 241 7.07 -3.05 -16.23
N SER A 242 6.28 -4.10 -16.46
CA SER A 242 5.55 -4.86 -15.43
C SER A 242 6.51 -5.44 -14.39
N HIS A 243 7.61 -6.05 -14.84
CA HIS A 243 8.64 -6.62 -13.98
C HIS A 243 9.43 -5.55 -13.21
N ALA A 244 9.73 -4.42 -13.85
CA ALA A 244 10.34 -3.27 -13.17
C ALA A 244 9.45 -2.73 -12.05
N GLY A 245 8.12 -2.65 -12.28
CA GLY A 245 7.14 -2.29 -11.27
C GLY A 245 7.11 -3.27 -10.09
N TYR A 246 7.11 -4.57 -10.39
CA TYR A 246 7.17 -5.63 -9.37
C TYR A 246 8.45 -5.55 -8.52
N LEU A 247 9.62 -5.42 -9.15
CA LEU A 247 10.90 -5.34 -8.44
C LEU A 247 10.96 -4.08 -7.57
N GLY A 248 10.41 -2.96 -8.05
CA GLY A 248 10.26 -1.76 -7.25
C GLY A 248 9.44 -1.99 -5.98
N GLU A 249 8.31 -2.71 -6.09
CA GLU A 249 7.46 -3.07 -4.95
C GLU A 249 8.20 -3.97 -3.94
N GLU A 250 8.83 -5.05 -4.43
CA GLU A 250 9.53 -6.00 -3.56
C GLU A 250 10.75 -5.40 -2.86
N LEU A 251 11.56 -4.61 -3.58
CA LEU A 251 12.69 -3.90 -3.01
C LEU A 251 12.24 -2.87 -1.97
N ALA A 252 11.14 -2.14 -2.22
CA ALA A 252 10.57 -1.21 -1.25
C ALA A 252 10.05 -1.92 0.01
N LYS A 253 9.42 -3.09 -0.13
CA LYS A 253 9.05 -3.95 1.00
C LYS A 253 10.27 -4.43 1.78
N ALA A 254 11.31 -4.91 1.10
CA ALA A 254 12.56 -5.33 1.75
C ALA A 254 13.24 -4.19 2.51
N GLN A 255 13.34 -2.99 1.91
CA GLN A 255 13.88 -1.80 2.57
C GLN A 255 13.06 -1.42 3.82
N THR A 256 11.73 -1.40 3.70
CA THR A 256 10.82 -1.10 4.81
C THR A 256 10.97 -2.13 5.93
N ALA A 257 11.11 -3.42 5.59
CA ALA A 257 11.30 -4.47 6.57
C ALA A 257 12.60 -4.33 7.34
N LEU A 258 13.70 -3.93 6.69
CA LEU A 258 14.96 -3.61 7.37
C LEU A 258 14.84 -2.40 8.28
N GLN A 259 14.17 -1.33 7.82
CA GLN A 259 14.03 -0.09 8.57
C GLN A 259 13.20 -0.27 9.86
N PHE A 260 12.13 -1.05 9.80
CA PHE A 260 11.19 -1.24 10.91
C PHE A 260 11.34 -2.58 11.62
N GLY A 261 12.35 -3.39 11.27
CA GLY A 261 12.59 -4.69 11.88
C GLY A 261 11.49 -5.73 11.61
N LEU A 262 10.80 -5.62 10.47
CA LEU A 262 9.72 -6.52 10.08
C LEU A 262 10.28 -7.80 9.42
N ARG A 263 9.40 -8.79 9.28
CA ARG A 263 9.62 -9.97 8.45
C ARG A 263 9.29 -9.63 7.00
N TYR A 264 10.22 -9.98 6.12
CA TYR A 264 10.06 -9.91 4.68
C TYR A 264 10.00 -11.34 4.12
N ASP A 265 8.92 -11.65 3.40
CA ASP A 265 8.85 -12.80 2.50
C ASP A 265 8.36 -12.25 1.16
N GLN A 266 9.10 -12.53 0.08
CA GLN A 266 8.76 -12.07 -1.27
C GLN A 266 7.34 -12.52 -1.66
N ASP A 267 6.60 -11.67 -2.39
CA ASP A 267 5.18 -11.87 -2.76
C ASP A 267 4.19 -11.92 -1.59
N ARG A 268 4.63 -11.71 -0.35
CA ARG A 268 3.77 -11.63 0.83
C ARG A 268 3.70 -10.20 1.38
N PRO A 269 2.61 -9.88 2.11
CA PRO A 269 2.57 -8.68 2.94
C PRO A 269 3.65 -8.71 4.02
N LEU A 270 4.16 -7.53 4.40
CA LEU A 270 5.05 -7.38 5.53
C LEU A 270 4.34 -7.79 6.84
N ARG A 271 5.08 -8.46 7.72
CA ARG A 271 4.55 -8.96 9.00
C ARG A 271 5.52 -8.63 10.14
N PRO A 272 5.04 -8.51 11.39
CA PRO A 272 5.93 -8.49 12.54
C PRO A 272 6.82 -9.74 12.57
N ARG A 273 8.04 -9.60 13.08
CA ARG A 273 8.84 -10.80 13.40
C ARG A 273 8.21 -11.51 14.58
N GLU A 274 8.09 -12.82 14.48
CA GLU A 274 7.71 -13.64 15.62
C GLU A 274 8.84 -13.60 16.64
N SER A 275 8.55 -13.15 17.86
CA SER A 275 9.47 -13.36 18.98
C SER A 275 9.56 -14.87 19.24
N PRO A 276 10.75 -15.45 19.44
CA PRO A 276 10.82 -16.79 19.98
C PRO A 276 10.06 -16.81 21.31
N ALA A 277 9.14 -17.77 21.47
CA ALA A 277 8.38 -17.94 22.70
C ALA A 277 9.37 -18.00 23.87
N GLN A 278 9.20 -17.10 24.85
CA GLN A 278 9.95 -17.16 26.10
C GLN A 278 9.58 -18.48 26.80
N GLN A 279 10.47 -19.45 26.75
CA GLN A 279 10.38 -20.64 27.59
C GLN A 279 10.52 -20.17 29.04
N ALA A 280 9.41 -20.18 29.78
CA ALA A 280 9.42 -20.01 31.22
C ALA A 280 10.21 -21.18 31.84
N VAL A 281 11.41 -20.87 32.34
CA VAL A 281 12.23 -21.80 33.10
C VAL A 281 11.63 -21.88 34.51
N GLN A 282 10.89 -22.95 34.79
CA GLN A 282 10.69 -23.43 36.16
C GLN A 282 11.69 -24.55 36.40
N GLU A 283 12.63 -24.27 37.32
CA GLU A 283 13.59 -25.22 37.83
C GLU A 283 12.88 -26.29 38.67
N THR A 284 12.94 -27.54 38.22
CA THR A 284 12.85 -28.69 39.12
C THR A 284 13.95 -29.67 38.73
N GLN A 285 14.91 -29.83 39.63
CA GLN A 285 16.01 -30.78 39.51
C GLN A 285 15.49 -32.21 39.62
N THR A 286 15.70 -33.01 38.58
CA THR A 286 15.81 -34.46 38.68
C THR A 286 16.82 -34.98 37.66
N THR A 287 17.59 -35.95 38.11
CA THR A 287 18.85 -36.49 37.57
C THR A 287 18.73 -37.20 36.21
N ALA A 288 19.66 -36.87 35.29
CA ALA A 288 20.23 -37.55 34.08
C ALA A 288 19.45 -38.71 33.37
N PRO A 289 19.50 -38.88 32.02
CA PRO A 289 20.67 -38.69 31.15
C PRO A 289 20.46 -37.76 29.93
N GLY A 290 21.57 -37.44 29.24
CA GLY A 290 21.72 -36.35 28.27
C GLY A 290 20.74 -36.35 27.08
N PRO A 291 20.62 -35.20 26.38
CA PRO A 291 19.61 -35.02 25.35
C PRO A 291 19.89 -35.94 24.16
N GLN A 292 19.06 -36.97 24.05
CA GLN A 292 18.84 -37.67 22.78
C GLN A 292 18.32 -36.65 21.76
N ALA A 293 18.80 -36.77 20.53
CA ALA A 293 18.35 -35.96 19.41
C ALA A 293 16.80 -35.93 19.36
N PRO A 294 16.19 -34.79 19.03
CA PRO A 294 14.73 -34.70 18.91
C PRO A 294 14.24 -35.81 17.97
N PRO A 295 13.16 -36.52 18.33
CA PRO A 295 12.65 -37.60 17.50
C PRO A 295 12.33 -37.00 16.14
N LYS A 296 13.00 -37.52 15.11
CA LYS A 296 12.66 -37.25 13.72
C LYS A 296 11.18 -37.59 13.58
N THR A 297 10.33 -36.59 13.41
CA THR A 297 8.97 -36.82 12.95
C THR A 297 9.12 -37.63 11.66
N PRO A 298 8.57 -38.86 11.58
CA PRO A 298 8.64 -39.60 10.34
C PRO A 298 8.00 -38.72 9.27
N ARG A 299 8.65 -38.56 8.12
CA ARG A 299 7.94 -38.20 6.89
C ARG A 299 6.92 -39.33 6.69
N VAL A 300 5.71 -39.17 7.22
CA VAL A 300 4.62 -40.08 6.90
C VAL A 300 4.35 -39.85 5.42
N GLN A 301 4.69 -40.84 4.61
CA GLN A 301 4.31 -40.86 3.20
C GLN A 301 2.79 -40.84 3.15
N ALA A 302 2.21 -39.92 2.37
CA ALA A 302 0.78 -39.91 2.14
C ALA A 302 0.35 -41.29 1.64
N HIS A 303 -0.69 -41.86 2.27
CA HIS A 303 -1.10 -43.22 1.95
C HIS A 303 -1.61 -43.31 0.51
N THR A 304 -1.30 -44.40 -0.19
CA THR A 304 -1.80 -44.71 -1.55
C THR A 304 -3.13 -45.48 -1.47
N LEU A 305 -3.93 -45.57 -2.55
CA LEU A 305 -5.22 -46.30 -2.53
C LEU A 305 -5.10 -47.73 -2.03
N LYS A 306 -4.01 -48.42 -2.38
CA LYS A 306 -3.76 -49.80 -1.95
C LYS A 306 -3.62 -49.93 -0.43
N GLN A 307 -3.20 -48.86 0.25
CA GLN A 307 -3.02 -48.86 1.68
C GLN A 307 -4.32 -48.53 2.42
N LEU A 308 -5.27 -47.82 1.81
CA LEU A 308 -6.51 -47.39 2.48
C LEU A 308 -7.48 -48.55 2.81
N GLY A 309 -7.47 -49.62 2.01
CA GLY A 309 -8.31 -50.80 2.22
C GLY A 309 -7.81 -51.78 3.29
N GLU A 310 -6.57 -51.62 3.76
CA GLU A 310 -5.92 -52.50 4.74
C GLU A 310 -5.63 -51.80 6.09
N ILE A 311 -6.07 -50.53 6.24
CA ILE A 311 -5.83 -49.75 7.46
C ILE A 311 -6.68 -50.29 8.60
N VAL A 312 -6.00 -50.71 9.67
CA VAL A 312 -6.65 -51.13 10.91
C VAL A 312 -7.32 -49.92 11.57
N PRO A 313 -8.59 -50.03 12.01
CA PRO A 313 -9.25 -49.01 12.80
C PRO A 313 -8.39 -48.54 13.97
N GLY A 314 -8.36 -47.23 14.20
CA GLY A 314 -7.54 -46.59 15.21
C GLY A 314 -6.17 -46.08 14.73
N THR A 315 -5.84 -46.26 13.45
CA THR A 315 -4.60 -45.76 12.85
C THR A 315 -4.72 -44.28 12.45
N MET A 316 -3.64 -43.52 12.63
CA MET A 316 -3.51 -42.15 12.11
C MET A 316 -3.26 -42.20 10.60
N VAL A 317 -4.06 -41.46 9.84
CA VAL A 317 -4.00 -41.39 8.39
C VAL A 317 -3.67 -39.96 7.94
N ASP A 318 -2.90 -39.85 6.86
CA ASP A 318 -2.59 -38.61 6.16
C ASP A 318 -2.96 -38.79 4.68
N LEU A 319 -4.00 -38.08 4.24
CA LEU A 319 -4.65 -38.30 2.95
C LEU A 319 -5.12 -37.01 2.31
N PHE A 320 -5.31 -37.07 0.99
CA PHE A 320 -5.86 -35.99 0.19
C PHE A 320 -7.24 -36.40 -0.29
N PHE A 321 -8.21 -35.48 -0.27
CA PHE A 321 -9.54 -35.77 -0.79
C PHE A 321 -10.26 -34.51 -1.28
N SER A 322 -11.20 -34.71 -2.20
CA SER A 322 -12.07 -33.67 -2.76
C SER A 322 -13.46 -33.82 -2.16
N VAL A 323 -13.98 -32.77 -1.53
CA VAL A 323 -15.33 -32.75 -0.97
C VAL A 323 -16.35 -32.78 -2.10
N THR A 324 -17.27 -33.76 -2.10
CA THR A 324 -18.34 -33.90 -3.09
C THR A 324 -19.71 -33.58 -2.51
N ASP A 325 -19.88 -33.73 -1.20
CA ASP A 325 -21.15 -33.51 -0.51
C ASP A 325 -20.94 -33.32 1.01
N LEU A 326 -21.96 -32.83 1.69
CA LEU A 326 -21.97 -32.53 3.12
C LEU A 326 -23.07 -33.37 3.79
N PRO A 327 -22.82 -34.65 4.12
CA PRO A 327 -23.86 -35.58 4.55
C PRO A 327 -24.50 -35.20 5.89
N ARG A 328 -23.75 -34.54 6.80
CA ARG A 328 -24.23 -34.03 8.10
C ARG A 328 -23.46 -32.77 8.47
N ASP A 329 -23.95 -32.03 9.47
CA ASP A 329 -23.16 -30.94 10.04
C ASP A 329 -21.82 -31.48 10.52
N GLN A 330 -20.74 -30.75 10.23
CA GLN A 330 -19.37 -31.13 10.62
C GLN A 330 -18.83 -32.44 10.00
N VAL A 331 -19.51 -33.02 9.00
CA VAL A 331 -19.03 -34.19 8.25
C VAL A 331 -18.92 -33.86 6.76
N LEU A 332 -17.74 -34.11 6.19
CA LEU A 332 -17.42 -33.91 4.78
C LEU A 332 -17.38 -35.25 4.05
N GLY A 333 -18.23 -35.43 3.04
CA GLY A 333 -18.20 -36.59 2.14
C GLY A 333 -17.42 -36.26 0.87
N GLY A 334 -16.53 -37.15 0.43
CA GLY A 334 -15.71 -36.85 -0.73
C GLY A 334 -14.95 -38.03 -1.33
N LEU A 335 -14.26 -37.77 -2.43
CA LEU A 335 -13.44 -38.75 -3.12
C LEU A 335 -11.97 -38.59 -2.75
N PHE A 336 -11.32 -39.70 -2.43
CA PHE A 336 -9.89 -39.75 -2.17
C PHE A 336 -9.10 -39.33 -3.43
N LEU A 337 -8.02 -38.59 -3.22
CA LEU A 337 -7.15 -38.05 -4.24
C LEU A 337 -5.74 -38.66 -4.14
N GLU A 338 -5.22 -39.12 -5.27
CA GLU A 338 -3.84 -39.58 -5.36
C GLU A 338 -2.94 -38.40 -5.78
N PRO A 339 -1.89 -38.08 -5.00
CA PRO A 339 -0.90 -37.11 -5.43
C PRO A 339 -0.13 -37.64 -6.64
N ASP A 340 0.29 -36.75 -7.55
CA ASP A 340 1.12 -37.17 -8.68
C ASP A 340 2.50 -37.70 -8.23
N GLU A 341 3.19 -38.41 -9.13
CA GLU A 341 4.52 -38.99 -8.88
C GLU A 341 5.63 -37.93 -8.71
N THR A 342 5.35 -36.64 -8.96
CA THR A 342 6.32 -35.54 -8.82
C THR A 342 6.49 -35.10 -7.36
N GLY A 343 5.59 -35.51 -6.46
CA GLY A 343 5.68 -35.25 -5.01
C GLY A 343 5.51 -33.77 -4.63
N THR A 344 5.01 -32.95 -5.54
CA THR A 344 4.80 -31.50 -5.34
C THR A 344 3.48 -31.18 -4.62
N PHE A 345 2.57 -32.16 -4.49
CA PHE A 345 1.23 -32.02 -3.89
C PHE A 345 0.37 -30.88 -4.49
N GLN A 346 0.66 -30.49 -5.73
CA GLN A 346 -0.05 -29.43 -6.46
C GLN A 346 -1.00 -29.99 -7.53
N ALA A 347 -0.86 -31.27 -7.87
CA ALA A 347 -1.67 -31.96 -8.85
C ALA A 347 -2.13 -33.32 -8.29
N PHE A 348 -3.41 -33.63 -8.49
CA PHE A 348 -4.05 -34.82 -7.93
C PHE A 348 -4.91 -35.54 -8.96
N THR A 349 -4.93 -36.86 -8.96
CA THR A 349 -5.89 -37.66 -9.76
C THR A 349 -7.02 -38.14 -8.86
N ARG A 350 -8.27 -38.07 -9.34
CA ARG A 350 -9.43 -38.59 -8.60
C ARG A 350 -9.41 -40.11 -8.58
N SER A 351 -9.60 -40.68 -7.41
CA SER A 351 -9.91 -42.10 -7.27
C SER A 351 -11.42 -42.37 -7.26
N SER A 352 -11.81 -43.64 -7.33
CA SER A 352 -13.19 -44.10 -7.12
C SER A 352 -13.55 -44.34 -5.65
N GLN A 353 -12.63 -44.12 -4.71
CA GLN A 353 -12.85 -44.41 -3.29
C GLN A 353 -13.46 -43.22 -2.58
N ARG A 354 -14.65 -43.43 -2.01
CA ARG A 354 -15.35 -42.43 -1.20
C ARG A 354 -14.91 -42.54 0.26
N ILE A 355 -14.70 -41.40 0.90
CA ILE A 355 -14.37 -41.28 2.32
C ILE A 355 -15.23 -40.20 2.98
N GLU A 356 -15.41 -40.31 4.29
CA GLU A 356 -16.06 -39.30 5.12
C GLU A 356 -15.09 -38.81 6.20
N VAL A 357 -15.08 -37.50 6.42
CA VAL A 357 -14.21 -36.83 7.39
C VAL A 357 -15.06 -35.99 8.33
N GLU A 358 -15.03 -36.30 9.62
CA GLU A 358 -15.62 -35.49 10.67
C GLU A 358 -14.61 -34.46 11.17
N TRP A 359 -15.03 -33.20 11.34
CA TRP A 359 -14.21 -32.10 11.86
C TRP A 359 -15.00 -31.29 12.88
N GLY A 360 -14.35 -30.76 13.90
CA GLY A 360 -15.04 -30.03 14.97
C GLY A 360 -14.19 -28.94 15.61
N PRO A 361 -14.58 -28.42 16.78
CA PRO A 361 -13.88 -27.32 17.46
C PRO A 361 -12.43 -27.64 17.85
N SER A 362 -12.10 -28.92 17.99
CA SER A 362 -10.73 -29.40 18.27
C SER A 362 -9.89 -29.58 17.00
N SER A 363 -10.49 -29.54 15.81
CA SER A 363 -9.80 -29.70 14.54
C SER A 363 -9.06 -28.42 14.15
N LYS A 364 -7.78 -28.55 13.79
CA LYS A 364 -6.97 -27.42 13.37
C LYS A 364 -7.13 -27.18 11.87
N LEU A 365 -7.75 -26.06 11.51
CA LEU A 365 -7.88 -25.60 10.13
C LEU A 365 -6.64 -24.79 9.71
N ILE A 366 -6.06 -25.16 8.56
CA ILE A 366 -4.82 -24.60 8.04
C ILE A 366 -5.05 -24.16 6.59
N MET A 367 -4.58 -22.96 6.21
CA MET A 367 -4.75 -22.38 4.86
C MET A 367 -6.22 -22.18 4.41
N GLY A 368 -7.16 -22.13 5.34
CA GLY A 368 -8.58 -21.81 5.13
C GLY A 368 -9.33 -21.78 6.46
N GLY A 369 -10.62 -21.42 6.42
CA GLY A 369 -11.53 -21.46 7.57
C GLY A 369 -12.68 -22.45 7.36
N ALA A 370 -13.58 -22.55 8.35
CA ALA A 370 -14.77 -23.42 8.27
C ALA A 370 -15.64 -23.12 7.03
N THR A 371 -15.68 -21.86 6.60
CA THR A 371 -16.40 -21.41 5.41
C THR A 371 -15.80 -21.90 4.09
N ASP A 372 -14.55 -22.38 4.09
CA ASP A 372 -13.89 -22.96 2.91
C ASP A 372 -14.09 -24.49 2.80
N LEU A 373 -14.73 -25.13 3.80
CA LEU A 373 -15.07 -26.56 3.80
C LEU A 373 -16.40 -26.82 3.07
N VAL A 374 -16.39 -26.55 1.77
CA VAL A 374 -17.58 -26.63 0.91
C VAL A 374 -17.41 -27.72 -0.16
N VAL A 375 -18.51 -28.09 -0.81
CA VAL A 375 -18.48 -28.95 -2.00
C VAL A 375 -17.53 -28.36 -3.05
N GLY A 376 -16.60 -29.19 -3.53
CA GLY A 376 -15.51 -28.78 -4.44
C GLY A 376 -14.20 -28.41 -3.74
N ALA A 377 -14.16 -28.36 -2.40
CA ALA A 377 -12.92 -28.11 -1.67
C ALA A 377 -11.93 -29.28 -1.81
N LEU A 378 -10.65 -28.94 -1.96
CA LEU A 378 -9.53 -29.90 -1.95
C LEU A 378 -8.85 -29.82 -0.60
N LEU A 379 -8.73 -30.94 0.09
CA LEU A 379 -8.24 -30.98 1.46
C LEU A 379 -7.13 -32.01 1.60
N ARG A 380 -6.13 -31.71 2.44
CA ARG A 380 -5.29 -32.73 3.08
C ARG A 380 -5.75 -32.89 4.52
N VAL A 381 -6.00 -34.12 4.93
CA VAL A 381 -6.51 -34.45 6.26
C VAL A 381 -5.50 -35.35 6.95
N VAL A 382 -5.13 -34.94 8.16
CA VAL A 382 -4.43 -35.78 9.12
C VAL A 382 -5.41 -36.08 10.25
N GLY A 383 -5.70 -37.34 10.49
CA GLY A 383 -6.75 -37.73 11.44
C GLY A 383 -6.74 -39.21 11.78
N LYS A 384 -7.62 -39.62 12.67
CA LYS A 384 -7.73 -41.02 13.12
C LYS A 384 -8.89 -41.71 12.42
N LEU A 385 -8.63 -42.86 11.81
CA LEU A 385 -9.67 -43.68 11.17
C LEU A 385 -10.42 -44.49 12.24
N ASP A 386 -11.75 -44.47 12.19
CA ASP A 386 -12.63 -45.24 13.07
C ASP A 386 -13.10 -46.57 12.43
N GLU A 387 -13.72 -47.44 13.23
CA GLU A 387 -14.26 -48.75 12.83
C GLU A 387 -15.31 -48.64 11.71
N ASN A 388 -15.95 -47.47 11.55
CA ASN A 388 -16.94 -47.19 10.50
C ASN A 388 -16.35 -46.55 9.22
N HIS A 389 -15.03 -46.57 9.05
CA HIS A 389 -14.30 -45.87 7.97
C HIS A 389 -14.50 -44.34 7.96
N LEU A 390 -14.96 -43.77 9.06
CA LEU A 390 -15.03 -42.33 9.30
C LEU A 390 -13.67 -41.84 9.82
N ILE A 391 -13.20 -40.71 9.29
CA ILE A 391 -11.91 -40.11 9.71
C ILE A 391 -12.20 -38.92 10.63
N TYR A 392 -11.74 -38.98 11.87
CA TYR A 392 -11.73 -37.82 12.77
C TYR A 392 -10.55 -36.92 12.43
N GLY A 393 -10.82 -35.82 11.71
CA GLY A 393 -9.80 -34.90 11.23
C GLY A 393 -9.22 -34.04 12.35
N GLU A 394 -7.98 -34.31 12.75
CA GLU A 394 -7.26 -33.47 13.72
C GLU A 394 -6.68 -32.22 13.04
N GLN A 395 -6.22 -32.36 11.80
CA GLN A 395 -5.73 -31.25 10.99
C GLN A 395 -6.33 -31.31 9.59
N LEU A 396 -6.95 -30.21 9.17
CA LEU A 396 -7.51 -30.06 7.84
C LEU A 396 -6.82 -28.89 7.15
N VAL A 397 -6.09 -29.20 6.08
CA VAL A 397 -5.37 -28.22 5.28
C VAL A 397 -6.16 -27.95 4.00
N VAL A 398 -6.61 -26.71 3.79
CA VAL A 398 -7.37 -26.32 2.60
C VAL A 398 -6.42 -26.03 1.44
N LEU A 399 -6.53 -26.80 0.36
CA LEU A 399 -5.66 -26.77 -0.82
C LEU A 399 -6.35 -26.23 -2.08
N THR A 400 -7.64 -25.91 -2.02
CA THR A 400 -8.47 -25.52 -3.18
C THR A 400 -7.88 -24.38 -4.04
N ARG A 401 -7.09 -23.48 -3.44
CA ARG A 401 -6.48 -22.33 -4.15
C ARG A 401 -5.07 -22.60 -4.69
N VAL A 402 -4.45 -23.72 -4.28
CA VAL A 402 -3.03 -24.02 -4.53
C VAL A 402 -2.82 -25.36 -5.23
N ALA A 403 -3.86 -26.18 -5.34
CA ALA A 403 -3.83 -27.48 -5.99
C ALA A 403 -4.93 -27.62 -7.05
N LYS A 404 -4.70 -28.49 -8.03
CA LYS A 404 -5.67 -28.82 -9.09
C LYS A 404 -5.87 -30.33 -9.20
N ILE A 405 -7.08 -30.73 -9.57
CA ILE A 405 -7.37 -32.10 -9.97
C ILE A 405 -7.07 -32.24 -11.46
N LEU A 406 -6.24 -33.21 -11.82
CA LEU A 406 -5.98 -33.61 -13.20
C LEU A 406 -7.13 -34.49 -13.69
N GLY A 407 -7.72 -34.13 -14.82
CA GLY A 407 -8.75 -34.92 -15.49
C GLY A 407 -8.48 -35.03 -16.99
N GLN A 408 -8.62 -36.25 -17.53
CA GLN A 408 -8.87 -36.46 -18.96
C GLN A 408 -10.13 -35.67 -19.36
N GLY A 409 -10.06 -34.99 -20.49
CA GLY A 409 -11.18 -34.21 -21.00
C GLY A 409 -12.35 -35.06 -21.50
N LEU A 410 -13.49 -34.37 -21.60
CA LEU A 410 -14.73 -34.68 -22.32
C LEU A 410 -15.74 -35.62 -21.62
N GLU A 411 -16.87 -35.05 -21.23
CA GLU A 411 -18.09 -35.27 -21.99
C GLU A 411 -18.92 -33.98 -22.04
N GLU A 412 -19.18 -33.51 -23.26
CA GLU A 412 -20.29 -32.63 -23.61
C GLU A 412 -21.61 -33.32 -23.22
N ARG A 413 -22.50 -32.57 -22.55
CA ARG A 413 -23.92 -32.47 -22.88
C ARG A 413 -24.57 -31.31 -22.17
#